data_AF-A0A920UIE5-F1
#
_entry.id   AF-A0A920UIE5-F1
#
_cell.length_a   1.000
_cell.length_b   1.000
_cell.length_c   1.000
_cell.angle_alpha   90.00
_cell.angle_beta   90.00
_cell.angle_gamma   90.00
#
_symmetry.space_group_name_H-M   'P 1'
#
loop_
_entity.id
_entity.type
_entity.pdbx_description
1 polymer ?
#
loop_
_entity_poly.entity_id
_entity_poly.type
_entity_poly.pdbx_seq_one_letter_code
_entity_poly.pdbx_strand_id
1 'polypeptide(L)' 'MGYPGPIQINAQFSLLESGILDIVYTAETEKITISILHTIATLISQGKNDFKHELKINASTFLEVMRD' A
#
# COMPACT_ATOMS: atom_id res chain seq x y z
N MET A 1 -10.44 10.95 -19.83
CA MET A 1 -11.24 11.54 -18.74
C MET A 1 -10.54 11.19 -17.44
N GLY A 2 -10.05 12.18 -16.69
CA GLY A 2 -9.27 11.98 -15.46
C GLY A 2 -10.11 12.15 -14.20
N TYR A 3 -9.51 11.88 -13.05
CA TYR A 3 -10.14 12.13 -11.75
C TYR A 3 -10.41 13.64 -11.55
N PRO A 4 -11.52 14.03 -10.89
CA PRO A 4 -11.85 15.42 -10.66
C PRO A 4 -10.82 16.16 -9.82
N GLY A 5 -10.42 17.34 -10.31
CA GLY A 5 -9.67 18.35 -9.56
C GLY A 5 -8.19 18.01 -9.37
N PRO A 6 -7.36 19.03 -9.08
CA PRO A 6 -6.03 18.78 -8.57
C PRO A 6 -6.12 18.12 -7.18
N ILE A 7 -5.16 17.26 -6.90
CA ILE A 7 -4.95 16.67 -5.57
C ILE A 7 -3.50 16.95 -5.17
N GLN A 8 -3.30 17.48 -3.98
CA GLN A 8 -1.99 17.58 -3.37
C GLN A 8 -1.80 16.35 -2.49
N ILE A 9 -0.72 15.60 -2.71
CA ILE A 9 -0.40 14.39 -1.95
C ILE A 9 0.97 14.59 -1.33
N ASN A 10 1.08 14.37 -0.02
CA ASN A 10 2.36 14.27 0.66
C ASN A 10 2.52 12.86 1.20
N ALA A 11 3.72 12.30 1.02
CA ALA A 11 4.10 11.01 1.57
C ALA A 11 5.34 11.21 2.43
N GLN A 12 5.23 10.86 3.71
CA GLN A 12 6.34 10.87 4.64
C GLN A 12 6.77 9.44 4.93
N PHE A 13 8.07 9.21 4.84
CA PHE A 13 8.71 7.93 5.15
C PHE A 13 9.64 8.15 6.33
N SER A 14 9.54 7.32 7.36
CA SER A 14 10.37 7.43 8.56
C SER A 14 10.75 6.04 9.05
N LEU A 15 12.04 5.83 9.35
CA LEU A 15 12.51 4.61 9.99
C LEU A 15 12.60 4.87 11.49
N LEU A 16 11.74 4.24 12.26
CA LEU A 16 11.72 4.34 13.72
C LEU A 16 12.79 3.42 14.32
N GLU A 17 13.19 3.69 15.57
CA GLU A 17 14.29 2.99 16.27
C GLU A 17 14.09 1.47 16.37
N SER A 18 12.84 0.99 16.29
CA SER A 18 12.50 -0.43 16.30
C SER A 18 12.52 -1.11 14.93
N GLY A 19 13.11 -0.46 13.91
CA GLY A 19 13.13 -1.00 12.54
C GLY A 19 11.76 -0.96 11.85
N ILE A 20 10.82 -0.16 12.38
CA ILE A 20 9.51 0.05 11.78
C ILE A 20 9.65 1.11 10.69
N LEU A 21 9.30 0.76 9.46
CA LEU A 21 9.08 1.72 8.39
C LEU A 21 7.68 2.32 8.56
N ASP A 22 7.63 3.54 9.07
CA ASP A 22 6.43 4.34 9.17
C ASP A 22 6.20 5.10 7.87
N ILE A 23 4.98 5.00 7.34
CA ILE A 23 4.58 5.59 6.07
C ILE A 23 3.26 6.32 6.27
N VAL A 24 3.29 7.65 6.15
CA VAL A 24 2.13 8.51 6.33
C VAL A 24 1.80 9.18 5.00
N TYR A 25 0.57 8.95 4.52
CA TYR A 25 0.02 9.63 3.35
C TYR A 25 -1.00 10.67 3.78
N THR A 26 -0.83 11.91 3.32
CA THR A 26 -1.85 12.95 3.42
C THR A 26 -2.23 13.41 2.03
N ALA A 27 -3.53 13.67 1.83
CA ALA A 27 -4.05 14.12 0.55
C ALA A 27 -5.12 15.18 0.75
N GLU A 28 -5.04 16.26 -0.03
CA GLU A 28 -5.96 17.39 0.00
C GLU A 28 -6.43 17.73 -1.40
N THR A 29 -7.73 18.04 -1.53
CA THR A 29 -8.34 18.40 -2.81
C THR A 29 -9.55 19.30 -2.60
N GLU A 30 -9.82 20.16 -3.58
CA GLU A 30 -10.98 21.04 -3.61
C GLU A 30 -12.23 20.37 -4.24
N LYS A 31 -12.07 19.18 -4.85
CA LYS A 31 -13.15 18.48 -5.53
C LYS A 31 -13.33 17.07 -4.98
N ILE A 32 -14.59 16.63 -4.88
CA ILE A 32 -14.91 15.24 -4.53
C ILE A 32 -14.30 14.33 -5.60
N THR A 33 -13.41 13.43 -5.17
CA THR A 33 -12.60 12.56 -6.03
C THR A 33 -12.24 11.27 -5.30
N ILE A 34 -11.57 10.35 -5.99
CA ILE A 34 -11.09 9.08 -5.43
C ILE A 34 -9.56 9.08 -5.48
N SER A 35 -8.92 8.60 -4.40
CA SER A 35 -7.48 8.41 -4.32
C SER A 35 -7.18 7.03 -3.74
N ILE A 36 -6.35 6.25 -4.42
CA ILE A 36 -5.84 4.95 -3.95
C ILE A 36 -4.32 5.10 -3.87
N LEU A 37 -3.76 4.94 -2.68
CA LEU A 37 -2.36 5.17 -2.41
C LEU A 37 -1.69 3.90 -1.88
N HIS A 38 -0.39 3.82 -2.12
CA HIS A 38 0.53 2.78 -1.67
C HIS A 38 0.39 1.40 -2.34
N THR A 39 1.53 0.92 -2.85
CA THR A 39 1.72 -0.45 -3.32
C THR A 39 3.10 -0.90 -2.85
N ILE A 40 3.20 -2.07 -2.24
CA ILE A 40 4.48 -2.64 -1.80
C ILE A 40 4.56 -4.11 -2.18
N ALA A 41 5.73 -4.51 -2.70
CA ALA A 41 6.10 -5.90 -2.90
C ALA A 41 7.24 -6.23 -1.94
N THR A 42 6.99 -7.15 -1.01
CA THR A 42 7.98 -7.59 -0.02
C THR A 42 8.52 -8.96 -0.38
N LEU A 43 9.85 -9.08 -0.46
CA LEU A 43 10.56 -10.35 -0.59
C LEU A 43 11.54 -10.48 0.57
N ILE A 44 11.43 -11.55 1.36
CA ILE A 44 12.31 -11.80 2.51
C ILE A 44 13.21 -12.99 2.17
N SER A 45 13.92 -12.95 1.04
CA SER A 45 14.85 -14.02 0.67
C SER A 45 16.22 -13.46 0.25
N GLN A 46 17.28 -14.18 0.61
CA GLN A 46 18.65 -13.86 0.18
C GLN A 46 18.92 -14.39 -1.23
N GLY A 47 18.04 -14.11 -2.19
CA GLY A 47 18.28 -14.41 -3.61
C GLY A 47 18.02 -15.85 -4.06
N LYS A 48 17.30 -16.67 -3.28
CA LYS A 48 16.76 -17.97 -3.73
C LYS A 48 15.23 -17.90 -3.75
N ASN A 49 14.61 -18.42 -4.81
CA ASN A 49 13.15 -18.53 -4.99
C ASN A 49 12.55 -19.63 -4.09
N ASP A 50 12.98 -19.69 -2.84
CA ASP A 50 12.40 -20.57 -1.83
C ASP A 50 11.24 -19.81 -1.19
N PHE A 51 10.01 -20.01 -1.70
CA PHE A 51 8.78 -19.45 -1.13
C PHE A 51 8.41 -20.12 0.19
N LYS A 52 9.29 -20.03 1.20
CA LYS A 52 9.13 -20.63 2.54
C LYS A 52 8.60 -19.63 3.57
N HIS A 53 7.97 -18.55 3.11
CA HIS A 53 7.44 -17.54 4.00
C HIS A 53 6.14 -18.01 4.64
N GLU A 54 6.07 -17.89 5.95
CA GLU A 54 4.81 -18.02 6.66
C GLU A 54 4.05 -16.69 6.58
N LEU A 55 2.76 -16.77 6.25
CA LEU A 55 1.87 -15.63 6.16
C LEU A 55 0.70 -15.84 7.12
N LYS A 56 0.59 -14.97 8.12
CA LYS A 56 -0.55 -14.93 9.04
C LYS A 56 -1.30 -13.61 8.84
N ILE A 57 -2.53 -13.70 8.35
CA ILE A 57 -3.40 -12.55 8.13
C ILE A 57 -4.59 -12.67 9.08
N ASN A 58 -4.92 -11.58 9.77
CA ASN A 58 -6.14 -11.50 10.56
C ASN A 58 -7.28 -10.99 9.67
N ALA A 59 -7.83 -11.86 8.84
CA ALA A 59 -8.97 -11.56 7.98
C ALA A 59 -9.92 -12.77 7.92
N SER A 60 -11.23 -12.51 7.96
CA SER A 60 -12.28 -13.54 7.86
C SER A 60 -12.99 -13.57 6.50
N THR A 61 -12.70 -12.60 5.63
CA THR A 61 -13.35 -12.40 4.32
C THR A 61 -12.32 -11.90 3.30
N PHE A 62 -12.55 -12.22 2.03
CA PHE A 62 -11.84 -11.67 0.89
C PHE A 62 -12.85 -11.22 -0.19
N LEU A 63 -12.44 -10.31 -1.07
CA LEU A 63 -13.20 -9.94 -2.27
C LEU A 63 -12.74 -10.82 -3.43
N GLU A 64 -13.62 -11.67 -3.95
CA GLU A 64 -13.34 -12.49 -5.12
C GLU A 64 -13.29 -11.63 -6.38
N VAL A 65 -12.30 -11.88 -7.24
CA VAL A 65 -12.13 -11.17 -8.51
C VAL A 65 -12.47 -12.12 -9.64
N MET A 66 -13.50 -11.79 -10.42
CA MET A 66 -13.84 -12.56 -11.63
C MET A 66 -12.75 -12.33 -12.69
N ARG A 67 -12.36 -13.40 -13.38
CA ARG A 67 -11.52 -13.29 -14.58
C ARG A 67 -12.44 -13.33 -15.80
N ASP A 68 -12.30 -12.34 -16.67
CA ASP A 68 -12.88 -12.32 -18.02
C ASP A 68 -12.24 -13.39 -18.92
#